data_AF-A0A530M3D4-F1
#
_entry.id   AF-A0A530M3D4-F1
#
_cell.length_a   1.000
_cell.length_b   1.000
_cell.length_c   1.000
_cell.angle_alpha   90.00
_cell.angle_beta   90.00
_cell.angle_gamma   90.00
#
_symmetry.space_group_name_H-M   'P 1'
#
loop_
_entity.id
_entity.type
_entity.pdbx_description
1 polymer ?
#
loop_
_entity_poly.entity_id
_entity_poly.type
_entity_poly.pdbx_seq_one_letter_code
_entity_poly.pdbx_strand_id
1 'polypeptide(L)'
;MWLDADGKTWTTDGQPGSTKVIVGQAFEDDERMLIDLTDEGLSSIVAKLRLVKASEQSSFAMGGTLSIDGVGAWAVTCPEP
;
A
#
# COMPACT_ATOMS: atom_id res chain seq x y z
N MET A 1 5.96 -5.56 -4.12
CA MET A 1 5.69 -4.68 -2.96
C MET A 1 6.04 -5.42 -1.69
N TRP A 2 6.64 -4.73 -0.72
CA TRP A 2 7.01 -5.28 0.58
C TRP A 2 6.37 -4.43 1.67
N LEU A 3 5.82 -5.10 2.68
CA LEU A 3 5.27 -4.48 3.88
C LEU A 3 5.94 -5.13 5.08
N ASP A 4 6.45 -4.32 6.01
CA ASP A 4 7.06 -4.79 7.24
C ASP A 4 6.46 -4.04 8.43
N ALA A 5 5.83 -4.78 9.34
CA ALA A 5 5.22 -4.23 10.54
C ALA A 5 5.09 -5.31 11.63
N ASP A 6 5.38 -4.94 12.88
CA ASP A 6 5.22 -5.82 14.05
C ASP A 6 5.93 -7.18 13.90
N GLY A 7 7.12 -7.19 13.30
CA GLY A 7 7.90 -8.40 13.05
C GLY A 7 7.32 -9.34 11.99
N LYS A 8 6.29 -8.91 11.26
CA LYS A 8 5.68 -9.64 10.15
C LYS A 8 6.03 -8.95 8.83
N THR A 9 6.22 -9.78 7.81
CA THR A 9 6.53 -9.33 6.45
C THR A 9 5.46 -9.86 5.49
N TRP A 10 4.96 -9.00 4.61
CA TRP A 10 4.11 -9.38 3.48
C TRP A 10 4.80 -9.03 2.17
N THR A 11 4.81 -9.96 1.23
CA THR A 11 5.39 -9.69 -0.09
C THR A 11 4.50 -10.20 -1.22
N THR A 12 4.60 -9.54 -2.36
CA THR A 12 3.88 -9.97 -3.58
C THR A 12 4.54 -11.14 -4.29
N ASP A 13 5.81 -11.40 -4.02
CA ASP A 13 6.59 -12.49 -4.60
C ASP A 13 6.61 -13.77 -3.73
N GLY A 14 6.09 -13.70 -2.50
CA GLY A 14 5.97 -14.86 -1.61
C GLY A 14 7.31 -15.40 -1.12
N GLN A 15 8.25 -14.53 -0.76
CA GLN A 15 9.57 -14.95 -0.29
C GLN A 15 9.49 -15.79 1.00
N PRO A 16 10.46 -16.70 1.24
CA PRO A 16 10.50 -17.51 2.45
C PRO A 16 10.43 -16.64 3.72
N GLY A 17 9.54 -17.00 4.64
CA GLY A 17 9.34 -16.25 5.90
C GLY A 17 8.38 -15.06 5.79
N SER A 18 7.81 -14.79 4.61
CA SER A 18 6.79 -13.75 4.42
C SER A 18 5.40 -14.33 4.16
N THR A 19 4.37 -13.53 4.43
CA THR A 19 3.00 -13.82 4.01
C THR A 19 2.79 -13.31 2.59
N LYS A 20 2.41 -14.19 1.67
CA LYS A 20 2.14 -13.78 0.29
C LYS A 20 0.84 -12.99 0.20
N VAL A 21 0.91 -11.84 -0.47
CA VAL A 21 -0.24 -10.99 -0.78
C VAL A 21 -0.31 -10.71 -2.27
N ILE A 22 -1.50 -10.40 -2.77
CA ILE A 22 -1.70 -10.04 -4.18
C ILE A 22 -2.37 -8.68 -4.27
N VAL A 23 -2.13 -7.96 -5.36
CA VAL A 23 -2.87 -6.73 -5.66
C VAL A 23 -4.26 -7.15 -6.12
N GLY A 24 -5.26 -6.95 -5.26
CA GLY A 24 -6.65 -7.26 -5.58
C GLY A 24 -7.27 -6.15 -6.43
N GLN A 25 -7.12 -4.90 -6.01
CA GLN A 25 -7.58 -3.74 -6.77
C GLN A 25 -6.55 -2.61 -6.71
N ALA A 26 -6.40 -1.89 -7.82
CA ALA A 26 -5.61 -0.68 -7.91
C ALA A 26 -6.35 0.36 -8.76
N PHE A 27 -6.37 1.60 -8.29
CA PHE A 27 -6.97 2.73 -8.97
C PHE A 27 -6.08 3.96 -8.80
N GLU A 28 -5.96 4.74 -9.87
CA GLU A 28 -5.17 5.96 -9.89
C GLU A 28 -5.85 7.00 -10.79
N ASP A 29 -5.98 8.22 -10.27
CA ASP A 29 -6.37 9.42 -11.02
C ASP A 29 -5.42 10.60 -10.66
N ASP A 30 -5.76 11.81 -11.10
CA ASP A 30 -4.93 13.00 -10.87
C ASP A 30 -4.85 13.40 -9.39
N GLU A 31 -5.82 13.01 -8.56
CA GLU A 31 -5.93 13.41 -7.17
C GLU A 31 -5.51 12.29 -6.20
N ARG A 32 -5.62 11.02 -6.59
CA ARG A 32 -5.54 9.89 -5.65
C ARG A 32 -4.92 8.64 -6.27
N MET A 33 -4.34 7.82 -5.40
CA MET A 33 -3.96 6.44 -5.71
C MET A 33 -4.45 5.55 -4.58
N LEU A 34 -5.17 4.50 -4.95
CA LEU A 34 -5.80 3.55 -4.02
C LEU A 34 -5.37 2.14 -4.42
N ILE A 35 -4.76 1.40 -3.49
CA ILE A 35 -4.35 0.01 -3.71
C ILE A 35 -4.87 -0.84 -2.56
N ASP A 36 -5.52 -1.95 -2.89
CA ASP A 36 -5.95 -2.97 -1.96
C ASP A 36 -5.17 -4.26 -2.22
N LEU A 37 -4.48 -4.71 -1.18
CA LEU A 37 -3.78 -5.98 -1.14
C LEU A 37 -4.66 -7.01 -0.45
N THR A 38 -4.76 -8.20 -1.04
CA THR A 38 -5.56 -9.30 -0.51
C THR A 38 -4.70 -10.51 -0.24
N ASP A 39 -5.27 -11.49 0.45
CA ASP A 39 -4.73 -12.85 0.47
C ASP A 39 -4.79 -13.49 -0.94
N GLU A 40 -4.07 -14.59 -1.13
CA GLU A 40 -3.99 -15.31 -2.41
C GLU A 40 -5.35 -15.84 -2.91
N GLY A 41 -6.29 -16.09 -2.00
CA GLY A 41 -7.64 -16.53 -2.30
C GLY A 41 -8.61 -15.39 -2.65
N LEU A 42 -8.15 -14.13 -2.67
CA LEU A 42 -8.97 -12.93 -2.87
C LEU A 42 -10.14 -12.83 -1.87
N SER A 43 -10.02 -13.46 -0.70
CA SER A 43 -11.14 -13.61 0.24
C SER A 43 -11.27 -12.42 1.20
N SER A 44 -10.16 -11.73 1.45
CA SER A 44 -10.05 -10.65 2.43
C SER A 44 -9.02 -9.62 1.99
N ILE A 45 -9.25 -8.36 2.38
CA ILE A 45 -8.28 -7.27 2.19
C ILE A 45 -7.32 -7.31 3.37
N VAL A 46 -6.04 -7.58 3.09
CA VAL A 46 -4.95 -7.64 4.07
C VAL A 46 -4.40 -6.25 4.35
N ALA A 47 -4.26 -5.41 3.32
CA ALA A 47 -3.74 -4.06 3.48
C ALA A 47 -4.33 -3.09 2.47
N LYS A 48 -4.37 -1.81 2.85
CA LYS A 48 -4.91 -0.71 2.05
C LYS A 48 -3.89 0.41 2.00
N LEU A 49 -3.53 0.84 0.80
CA LEU A 49 -2.77 2.05 0.55
C LEU A 49 -3.73 3.11 0.00
N ARG A 50 -3.75 4.28 0.62
CA ARG A 50 -4.61 5.40 0.27
C ARG A 50 -3.76 6.65 0.21
N LEU A 51 -3.50 7.13 -1.00
CA LEU A 51 -2.65 8.29 -1.25
C LEU A 51 -3.47 9.41 -1.89
N VAL A 52 -3.15 10.62 -1.49
CA VAL A 52 -3.59 11.87 -2.11
C VAL A 52 -2.39 12.48 -2.81
N LYS A 53 -2.66 13.07 -3.96
CA LYS A 53 -1.68 13.75 -4.81
C LYS A 53 -1.97 15.25 -4.79
N ALA A 54 -0.91 16.03 -4.84
CA ALA A 54 -0.99 17.46 -5.07
C ALA A 54 0.09 17.84 -6.07
N SER A 55 -0.27 18.68 -7.04
CA SER A 55 0.67 19.26 -7.98
C SER A 55 0.45 20.77 -8.06
N GLU A 56 1.55 21.51 -8.11
CA GLU A 56 1.54 22.96 -8.31
C GLU A 56 2.73 23.33 -9.20
N GLN A 57 2.45 23.76 -10.43
CA GLN A 57 3.47 24.03 -11.46
C GLN A 57 4.40 22.81 -11.66
N SER A 58 5.66 22.90 -11.22
CA SER A 58 6.67 21.84 -11.31
C SER A 58 6.86 21.05 -10.02
N SER A 59 6.08 21.33 -8.97
CA SER A 59 6.15 20.60 -7.69
C SER A 59 5.10 19.50 -7.68
N PHE A 60 5.49 18.31 -7.25
CA PHE A 60 4.58 17.20 -7.01
C PHE A 60 4.78 16.64 -5.60
N ALA A 61 3.68 16.35 -4.92
CA ALA A 61 3.71 15.70 -3.62
C ALA A 61 2.66 14.59 -3.57
N MET A 62 3.03 13.48 -2.93
CA MET A 62 2.11 12.39 -2.67
C MET A 62 2.27 11.89 -1.24
N GLY A 63 1.15 11.69 -0.55
CA GLY A 63 1.15 11.17 0.81
C GLY A 63 -0.22 10.66 1.22
N GLY A 64 -0.30 9.95 2.34
CA GLY A 64 -1.55 9.42 2.84
C GLY A 64 -1.33 8.36 3.90
N THR A 65 -2.05 7.24 3.79
CA THR A 65 -2.01 6.18 4.81
C THR A 65 -1.80 4.80 4.20
N LEU A 66 -1.01 3.99 4.90
CA LEU A 66 -1.00 2.54 4.77
C LEU A 66 -1.68 1.95 6.01
N SER A 67 -2.64 1.06 5.82
CA SER A 67 -3.24 0.29 6.93
C SER A 67 -3.15 -1.20 6.63
N ILE A 68 -2.76 -2.00 7.62
CA ILE A 68 -2.70 -3.46 7.56
C ILE A 68 -3.70 -3.99 8.57
N ASP A 69 -4.64 -4.83 8.12
CA ASP A 69 -5.74 -5.31 8.94
C ASP A 69 -5.23 -6.11 10.15
N GLY A 70 -5.74 -5.79 11.33
CA GLY A 70 -5.29 -6.39 12.59
C GLY A 70 -3.86 -6.05 13.04
N VAL A 71 -3.13 -5.15 12.34
CA VAL A 71 -1.74 -4.79 12.70
C VAL A 71 -1.61 -3.31 13.02
N GLY A 72 -2.09 -2.41 12.15
CA GLY A 72 -1.97 -0.98 12.40
C GLY A 72 -2.19 -0.10 11.18
N ALA A 73 -1.95 1.20 11.37
CA ALA A 73 -2.01 2.21 10.32
C ALA A 73 -0.91 3.25 10.51
N TRP A 74 -0.34 3.71 9.40
CA TRP A 74 0.79 4.63 9.36
C TRP A 74 0.56 5.71 8.32
N ALA A 75 0.97 6.94 8.65
CA ALA A 75 1.13 7.98 7.65
C ALA A 75 2.30 7.61 6.73
N VAL A 76 2.11 7.75 5.43
CA VAL A 76 3.13 7.50 4.41
C VAL A 76 3.34 8.74 3.58
N THR A 77 4.60 9.02 3.27
CA THR A 77 5.01 10.07 2.34
C THR A 77 5.75 9.40 1.20
N CYS A 78 5.39 9.71 -0.04
CA CYS A 78 6.13 9.31 -1.22
C CYS A 78 7.01 10.50 -1.63
N PRO A 79 8.31 10.50 -1.26
CA PRO A 79 9.22 11.54 -1.73
C PRO A 79 9.33 11.47 -3.26
N GLU A 80 9.47 12.64 -3.89
CA GLU A 80 9.87 12.69 -5.30
C GLU A 80 11.22 11.96 -5.48
N PRO A 81 11.41 11.19 -6.57
CA PRO A 81 12.69 10.57 -6.90
C PRO A 81 13.84 11.57 -7.07
#